data_AF-A0A212LD64-F1
#
_entry.id   AF-A0A212LD64-F1
#
_cell.length_a   1.000
_cell.length_b   1.000
_cell.length_c   1.000
_cell.angle_alpha   90.00
_cell.angle_beta   90.00
_cell.angle_gamma   90.00
#
_symmetry.space_group_name_H-M   'P 1'
#
loop_
_entity.id
_entity.type
_entity.pdbx_description
1 polymer ?
#
loop_
_entity_poly.entity_id
_entity_poly.type
_entity_poly.pdbx_seq_one_letter_code
_entity_poly.pdbx_strand_id
1 'polypeptide(L)'
;MADFPKHEPPRISIQTRLGHANRMANIVDRFAREQAAKGIIRDAEAAELTRYTNDVIGTFRWLIDEEAGIRVWLMIPKADRRAIAAVPAVAAEAARKAMEVSDA
;
A
#
# COMPACT_ATOMS: atom_id res chain seq x y z
N MET A 1 7.07 34.39 -7.51
CA MET A 1 6.86 33.00 -7.05
C MET A 1 7.93 32.15 -7.70
N ALA A 2 8.74 31.41 -6.93
CA ALA A 2 9.71 30.49 -7.51
C ALA A 2 8.94 29.34 -8.17
N ASP A 3 9.12 29.17 -9.48
CA ASP A 3 8.68 27.97 -10.19
C ASP A 3 9.40 26.78 -9.56
N PHE A 4 8.67 25.94 -8.83
CA PHE A 4 9.18 24.63 -8.46
C PHE A 4 9.49 23.90 -9.77
N PRO A 5 10.71 23.35 -9.96
CA PRO A 5 10.99 22.56 -11.13
C PRO A 5 9.91 21.47 -11.19
N LYS A 6 9.19 21.41 -12.31
CA LYS A 6 8.36 20.25 -12.66
C LYS A 6 9.32 19.07 -12.78
N HIS A 7 9.70 18.49 -11.64
CA HIS A 7 10.46 17.27 -11.61
C HIS A 7 9.61 16.24 -12.33
N GLU A 8 10.09 15.80 -13.50
CA GLU A 8 9.54 14.64 -14.18
C GLU A 8 9.42 13.55 -13.11
N PRO A 9 8.21 12.96 -12.91
CA PRO A 9 8.04 11.96 -11.88
C PRO A 9 9.10 10.88 -12.11
N PRO A 10 9.88 10.51 -11.08
CA PRO A 10 11.01 9.61 -11.26
C PRO A 10 10.54 8.35 -11.97
N ARG A 11 11.09 8.09 -13.17
CA ARG A 11 10.79 6.95 -14.06
C ARG A 11 11.28 5.60 -13.51
N ILE A 12 11.32 5.46 -12.20
CA ILE A 12 11.75 4.24 -11.52
C ILE A 12 10.55 3.30 -11.51
N SER A 13 10.66 2.18 -12.25
CA SER A 13 9.61 1.16 -12.31
C SER A 13 9.29 0.63 -10.91
N ILE A 14 8.05 0.15 -10.71
CA ILE A 14 7.62 -0.45 -9.44
C ILE A 14 8.54 -1.64 -9.09
N GLN A 15 9.01 -2.38 -10.09
CA GLN A 15 9.95 -3.48 -9.93
C GLN A 15 11.30 -3.05 -9.32
N THR A 16 11.86 -1.91 -9.75
CA THR A 16 13.08 -1.37 -9.14
C THR A 16 12.83 -0.92 -7.70
N ARG A 17 11.64 -0.36 -7.41
CA ARG A 17 11.25 0.02 -6.03
C ARG A 17 11.09 -1.20 -5.13
N LEU A 18 10.54 -2.31 -5.62
CA LEU A 18 10.52 -3.59 -4.91
C LEU A 18 11.94 -4.10 -4.64
N GLY A 19 12.85 -3.98 -5.61
CA GLY A 19 14.27 -4.30 -5.41
C GLY A 19 14.90 -3.52 -4.25
N HIS A 20 14.65 -2.21 -4.17
CA HIS A 20 15.10 -1.38 -3.05
C HIS A 20 14.43 -1.76 -1.72
N ALA A 21 13.12 -2.04 -1.72
CA ALA A 21 12.40 -2.48 -0.53
C ALA A 21 12.95 -3.81 0.01
N ASN A 22 13.20 -4.79 -0.86
CA ASN A 22 13.85 -6.05 -0.49
C ASN A 22 15.25 -5.83 0.10
N ARG A 23 16.03 -4.91 -0.48
CA ARG A 23 17.37 -4.59 0.03
C ARG A 23 17.30 -3.95 1.42
N MET A 24 16.41 -2.96 1.60
CA MET A 24 16.18 -2.33 2.90
C MET A 24 15.71 -3.35 3.93
N ALA A 25 14.85 -4.28 3.52
CA ALA A 25 14.35 -5.31 4.40
C ALA A 25 15.43 -6.20 4.98
N ASN A 26 16.34 -6.66 4.12
CA ASN A 26 17.48 -7.46 4.55
C ASN A 26 18.41 -6.69 5.49
N ILE A 27 18.59 -5.38 5.26
CA ILE A 27 19.40 -4.53 6.13
C ILE A 27 18.73 -4.40 7.52
N VAL A 28 17.42 -4.15 7.55
CA VAL A 28 16.65 -4.00 8.80
C VAL A 28 16.63 -5.31 9.58
N ASP A 29 16.36 -6.45 8.94
CA ASP A 29 16.35 -7.77 9.60
C ASP A 29 17.72 -8.09 10.20
N ARG A 30 18.80 -7.86 9.44
CA ARG A 30 20.16 -8.05 9.93
C ARG A 30 20.46 -7.13 11.13
N PHE A 31 20.14 -5.85 11.01
CA PHE A 31 20.34 -4.89 12.10
C PHE A 31 19.57 -5.30 13.34
N ALA A 32 18.29 -5.66 13.20
CA ALA A 32 17.44 -6.07 14.32
C ALA A 32 18.01 -7.31 15.04
N ARG A 33 18.44 -8.33 14.31
CA ARG A 33 19.09 -9.51 14.88
C ARG A 33 20.40 -9.17 15.59
N GLU A 34 21.22 -8.30 15.02
CA GLU A 34 22.47 -7.84 15.64
C GLU A 34 22.22 -7.04 16.93
N GLN A 35 21.17 -6.21 16.98
CA GLN A 35 20.79 -5.48 18.19
C GLN A 35 20.20 -6.41 19.27
N ALA A 36 19.40 -7.40 18.87
CA ALA A 36 18.83 -8.40 19.78
C ALA A 36 19.94 -9.27 20.40
N ALA A 37 20.90 -9.72 19.60
CA ALA A 37 22.07 -10.47 20.08
C ALA A 37 22.95 -9.66 21.06
N LYS A 38 22.96 -8.34 20.94
CA LYS A 38 23.64 -7.42 21.87
C LYS A 38 22.79 -7.10 23.11
N GLY A 39 21.54 -7.56 23.18
CA GLY A 39 20.60 -7.25 24.25
C GLY A 39 20.12 -5.79 24.25
N ILE A 40 20.29 -5.07 23.14
CA ILE A 40 19.89 -3.66 23.01
C ILE A 40 18.38 -3.53 22.76
N ILE A 41 17.82 -4.47 22.01
CA ILE A 41 16.38 -4.62 21.79
C ILE A 41 15.93 -6.02 22.19
N ARG A 42 14.64 -6.19 22.47
CA ARG A 42 14.05 -7.49 22.77
C ARG A 42 13.85 -8.31 21.49
N ASP A 43 13.91 -9.63 21.59
CA ASP A 43 13.63 -10.52 20.45
C ASP A 43 12.26 -10.28 19.82
N ALA A 44 11.26 -9.92 20.64
CA ALA A 44 9.92 -9.57 20.17
C ALA A 44 9.93 -8.29 19.30
N GLU A 45 10.75 -7.29 19.64
CA GLU A 45 10.87 -6.05 18.86
C GLU A 45 11.61 -6.31 17.55
N ALA A 46 12.62 -7.19 17.57
CA ALA A 46 13.29 -7.63 16.36
C ALA A 46 12.33 -8.37 15.42
N ALA A 47 11.52 -9.28 15.95
CA ALA A 47 10.51 -10.01 15.19
C ALA A 47 9.43 -9.08 14.60
N GLU A 48 9.02 -8.06 15.36
CA GLU A 48 8.04 -7.07 14.90
C GLU A 48 8.59 -6.20 13.76
N LEU A 49 9.86 -5.79 13.83
CA LEU A 49 10.53 -5.09 12.74
C LEU A 49 10.58 -5.92 11.46
N THR A 50 10.90 -7.21 11.56
CA THR A 50 10.90 -8.12 10.40
C THR A 50 9.49 -8.26 9.81
N ARG A 51 8.45 -8.35 10.65
CA ARG A 51 7.05 -8.43 10.19
C ARG A 51 6.66 -7.20 9.37
N TYR A 52 6.80 -5.99 9.92
CA TYR A 52 6.41 -4.77 9.20
C TYR A 52 7.17 -4.59 7.90
N THR A 53 8.44 -4.99 7.90
CA THR A 53 9.27 -4.98 6.71
C THR A 53 8.72 -5.91 5.62
N ASN A 54 8.27 -7.12 6.00
CA ASN A 54 7.63 -8.05 5.09
C ASN A 54 6.27 -7.53 4.57
N ASP A 55 5.49 -6.83 5.40
CA ASP A 55 4.22 -6.22 4.98
C ASP A 55 4.44 -5.15 3.89
N VAL A 56 5.49 -4.34 4.04
CA VAL A 56 5.89 -3.34 3.02
C VAL A 56 6.28 -4.03 1.72
N ILE A 57 7.09 -5.09 1.77
CA ILE A 57 7.44 -5.88 0.57
C ILE A 57 6.19 -6.49 -0.07
N GLY A 58 5.29 -7.06 0.74
CA GLY A 58 4.02 -7.62 0.28
C GLY A 58 3.18 -6.60 -0.48
N THR A 59 3.10 -5.37 0.05
CA THR A 59 2.43 -4.24 -0.60
C THR A 59 3.04 -3.92 -1.96
N PHE A 60 4.38 -3.90 -2.06
CA PHE A 60 5.05 -3.66 -3.35
C PHE A 60 4.81 -4.79 -4.35
N ARG A 61 4.79 -6.05 -3.92
CA ARG A 61 4.48 -7.18 -4.80
C ARG A 61 3.07 -7.07 -5.35
N TRP A 62 2.09 -6.81 -4.48
CA TRP A 62 0.70 -6.57 -4.90
C TRP A 62 0.60 -5.43 -5.92
N LEU A 63 1.30 -4.31 -5.70
CA LEU A 63 1.31 -3.18 -6.64
C LEU A 63 1.92 -3.52 -8.02
N ILE A 64 2.86 -4.46 -8.10
CA ILE A 64 3.42 -4.92 -9.37
C ILE A 64 2.41 -5.80 -10.09
N ASP A 65 1.84 -6.78 -9.37
CA ASP A 65 0.88 -7.72 -9.95
C ASP A 65 -0.36 -6.98 -10.47
N GLU A 66 -0.77 -5.91 -9.78
CA GLU A 66 -1.92 -5.07 -10.14
C GLU A 66 -1.55 -3.86 -11.03
N GLU A 67 -0.30 -3.71 -11.47
CA GLU A 67 0.17 -2.49 -12.14
C GLU A 67 -0.67 -2.16 -13.39
N ALA A 68 -1.06 -3.17 -14.16
CA ALA A 68 -1.92 -3.00 -15.34
C ALA A 68 -3.34 -2.56 -14.94
N GLY A 69 -3.92 -3.16 -13.91
CA GLY A 69 -5.25 -2.81 -13.39
C GLY A 69 -5.29 -1.39 -12.83
N ILE A 70 -4.25 -0.99 -12.08
CA ILE A 70 -4.10 0.36 -11.55
C ILE A 70 -3.94 1.38 -12.67
N ARG A 71 -3.16 1.08 -13.73
CA ARG A 71 -3.05 1.96 -14.90
C ARG A 71 -4.38 2.15 -15.61
N VAL A 72 -5.13 1.06 -15.83
CA VAL A 72 -6.48 1.11 -16.42
C VAL A 72 -7.42 1.94 -15.55
N TRP A 73 -7.41 1.74 -14.23
CA TRP A 73 -8.19 2.56 -13.29
C TRP A 73 -7.80 4.04 -13.37
N LEU A 74 -6.51 4.37 -13.41
CA LEU A 74 -6.01 5.74 -13.49
C LEU A 74 -6.32 6.45 -14.81
N MET A 75 -6.63 5.71 -15.87
CA MET A 75 -7.11 6.27 -17.14
C MET A 75 -8.58 6.69 -17.11
N ILE A 76 -9.39 6.15 -16.19
CA ILE A 76 -10.78 6.56 -15.99
C ILE A 76 -10.81 8.00 -15.43
N PRO A 77 -11.65 8.92 -15.95
CA PRO A 77 -11.74 10.27 -15.41
C PRO A 77 -11.99 10.31 -13.90
N LYS A 78 -11.40 11.28 -13.20
CA LYS A 78 -11.42 11.35 -11.72
C LYS A 78 -12.85 11.41 -11.14
N ALA A 79 -13.79 12.04 -11.84
CA ALA A 79 -15.20 12.09 -11.46
C ALA A 79 -15.83 10.70 -11.48
N ASP A 80 -15.55 9.93 -12.53
CA ASP A 80 -16.10 8.59 -12.73
C ASP A 80 -15.49 7.57 -11.76
N ARG A 81 -14.18 7.68 -11.47
CA ARG A 81 -13.53 6.89 -10.41
C ARG A 81 -14.20 7.08 -9.05
N ARG A 82 -14.57 8.32 -8.70
CA ARG A 82 -15.27 8.62 -7.44
C ARG A 82 -16.67 8.04 -7.42
N ALA A 83 -17.39 8.14 -8.54
CA ALA A 83 -18.71 7.54 -8.67
C ALA A 83 -18.64 6.01 -8.49
N ILE A 84 -17.72 5.33 -9.18
CA ILE A 84 -17.52 3.88 -9.08
C ILE A 84 -17.12 3.46 -7.65
N ALA A 85 -16.20 4.19 -7.00
CA ALA A 85 -15.81 3.91 -5.62
C ALA A 85 -16.93 4.14 -4.60
N ALA A 86 -17.92 4.98 -4.92
CA ALA A 86 -19.09 5.22 -4.09
C ALA A 86 -20.18 4.14 -4.27
N VAL A 87 -20.18 3.39 -5.38
CA VAL A 87 -21.21 2.37 -5.68
C VAL A 87 -21.37 1.33 -4.56
N PRO A 88 -20.30 0.76 -3.96
CA PRO A 88 -20.46 -0.22 -2.88
C PRO A 88 -21.13 0.37 -1.63
N ALA A 89 -20.78 1.62 -1.27
CA ALA A 89 -21.40 2.32 -0.15
C ALA A 89 -22.87 2.65 -0.44
N VAL A 90 -23.18 3.09 -1.66
CA VAL A 90 -24.55 3.39 -2.09
C VAL A 90 -25.40 2.12 -2.16
N ALA A 91 -24.85 1.00 -2.63
CA ALA A 91 -25.53 -0.29 -2.68
C ALA A 91 -25.78 -0.86 -1.26
N ALA A 92 -24.84 -0.70 -0.34
CA ALA A 92 -25.01 -1.09 1.06
C ALA A 92 -26.09 -0.24 1.76
N GLU A 93 -26.10 1.07 1.53
CA GLU A 93 -27.12 1.99 2.06
C GLU A 93 -28.52 1.67 1.50
N ALA A 94 -28.61 1.36 0.20
CA ALA A 94 -29.86 0.99 -0.46
C ALA A 94 -30.41 -0.37 0.05
N ALA A 95 -29.53 -1.35 0.26
CA ALA A 95 -29.90 -2.63 0.85
C ALA A 95 -30.41 -2.45 2.30
N ARG A 96 -29.75 -1.60 3.10
CA ARG A 96 -30.19 -1.30 4.48
C ARG A 96 -31.58 -0.66 4.51
N LYS A 97 -31.84 0.32 3.65
CA LYS A 97 -33.16 0.95 3.52
C LYS A 97 -34.23 -0.01 3.04
N ALA A 98 -33.91 -0.93 2.11
CA ALA A 98 -34.85 -1.94 1.67
C ALA A 98 -35.24 -2.90 2.82
N MET A 99 -34.31 -3.24 3.71
CA MET A 99 -34.60 -4.04 4.91
C MET A 99 -35.46 -3.28 5.92
N GLU A 100 -35.18 -2.01 6.18
CA GLU A 100 -35.97 -1.17 7.10
C GLU A 100 -37.43 -0.95 6.63
N VAL A 101 -37.69 -0.99 5.33
CA VAL A 101 -39.05 -0.88 4.74
C VAL A 101 -39.77 -2.23 4.72
N SER A 102 -39.05 -3.35 4.83
CA SER A 102 -39.64 -4.71 4.79
C SER A 102 -40.13 -5.19 6.17
N ASP A 103 -39.69 -4.54 7.26
CA ASP A 103 -40.07 -4.83 8.65
C ASP A 103 -41.15 -3.89 9.21
N ALA A 104 -41.78 -3.06 8.35
CA ALA A 104 -42.89 -2.15 8.69
C ALA A 104 -44.20 -2.60 8.03
#